data_AF-A0A0Q7TLL6-F1
#
_entry.id   AF-A0A0Q7TLL6-F1
#
_cell.length_a   1.000
_cell.length_b   1.000
_cell.length_c   1.000
_cell.angle_alpha   90.00
_cell.angle_beta   90.00
_cell.angle_gamma   90.00
#
_symmetry.space_group_name_H-M   'P 1'
#
loop_
_entity.id
_entity.type
_entity.pdbx_description
1 polymer ?
#
loop_
_entity_poly.entity_id
_entity_poly.type
_entity_poly.pdbx_seq_one_letter_code
_entity_poly.pdbx_strand_id
1 'polypeptide(L)'
;MKIALASISLAAALVVGGSSAASAWTRSGTVTTPRGTYYGSASGGCAGGTCSRSASITGPNGRTVSRSGSITRTAPHSYSYSRTTTGPQGRSVTRAGTVHVYPY
;
A
#
# COMPACT_ATOMS: atom_id res chain seq x y z
N MET A 1 41.41 -37.43 23.78
CA MET A 1 40.00 -37.06 24.06
C MET A 1 39.25 -37.16 22.74
N LYS A 2 38.29 -38.09 22.63
CA LYS A 2 37.55 -38.40 21.40
C LYS A 2 36.23 -37.63 21.43
N ILE A 3 36.07 -36.63 20.57
CA ILE A 3 34.82 -35.86 20.46
C ILE A 3 34.05 -36.42 19.27
N ALA A 4 33.05 -37.24 19.55
CA ALA A 4 31.99 -37.59 18.63
C ALA A 4 30.73 -36.89 19.12
N LEU A 5 30.17 -35.98 18.33
CA LEU A 5 28.86 -35.39 18.60
C LEU A 5 28.03 -35.39 17.32
N ALA A 6 26.83 -35.90 17.51
CA ALA A 6 25.91 -36.42 16.52
C ALA A 6 25.29 -35.33 15.64
N SER A 7 25.00 -35.74 14.40
CA SER A 7 24.16 -35.06 13.43
C SER A 7 22.79 -34.70 14.01
N ILE A 8 22.53 -33.40 14.16
CA ILE A 8 21.22 -32.85 14.50
C ILE A 8 20.47 -32.64 13.19
N SER A 9 19.52 -33.54 12.89
CA SER A 9 18.59 -33.36 11.79
C SER A 9 17.57 -32.27 12.14
N LEU A 10 17.67 -31.11 11.49
CA LEU A 10 16.68 -30.03 11.61
C LEU A 10 15.47 -30.37 10.72
N ALA A 11 14.39 -30.85 11.31
CA ALA A 11 13.13 -31.06 10.61
C ALA A 11 12.49 -29.70 10.28
N ALA A 12 12.53 -29.30 9.00
CA ALA A 12 11.83 -28.12 8.52
C ALA A 12 10.34 -28.45 8.33
N ALA A 13 9.49 -27.97 9.25
CA ALA A 13 8.04 -28.01 9.06
C ALA A 13 7.65 -26.98 8.00
N LEU A 14 7.29 -27.46 6.80
CA LEU A 14 6.69 -26.64 5.75
C LEU A 14 5.24 -26.30 6.15
N VAL A 15 5.06 -25.12 6.72
CA VAL A 15 3.71 -24.53 6.85
C VAL A 15 3.29 -24.09 5.45
N VAL A 16 2.39 -24.85 4.81
CA VAL A 16 1.68 -24.39 3.60
C VAL A 16 0.65 -23.36 4.04
N GLY A 17 1.12 -22.13 4.23
CA GLY A 17 0.25 -20.96 4.34
C GLY A 17 -0.28 -20.63 2.95
N GLY A 18 -1.60 -20.69 2.76
CA GLY A 18 -2.24 -20.21 1.54
C GLY A 18 -1.84 -18.76 1.32
N SER A 19 -1.07 -18.49 0.27
CA SER A 19 -0.65 -17.15 -0.10
C SER A 19 -1.87 -16.40 -0.63
N SER A 20 -2.56 -15.65 0.23
CA SER A 20 -3.24 -14.46 -0.24
C SER A 20 -2.15 -13.55 -0.80
N ALA A 21 -1.90 -13.61 -2.10
CA ALA A 21 -0.84 -12.85 -2.75
C ALA A 21 -1.09 -11.37 -2.51
N ALA A 22 -0.48 -10.83 -1.46
CA ALA A 22 -0.43 -9.40 -1.22
C ALA A 22 0.41 -8.82 -2.35
N SER A 23 -0.23 -8.30 -3.39
CA SER A 23 0.47 -7.61 -4.49
C SER A 23 0.92 -6.24 -4.00
N ALA A 24 1.91 -6.23 -3.11
CA ALA A 24 2.52 -5.03 -2.58
C ALA A 24 3.45 -4.42 -3.64
N TRP A 25 3.31 -3.12 -3.86
CA TRP A 25 4.11 -2.37 -4.80
C TRP A 25 4.54 -1.03 -4.21
N THR A 26 5.67 -0.54 -4.69
CA THR A 26 6.20 0.78 -4.38
C THR A 26 6.65 1.44 -5.68
N ARG A 27 6.43 2.74 -5.81
CA ARG A 27 6.94 3.56 -6.90
C ARG A 27 7.38 4.91 -6.36
N SER A 28 8.41 5.46 -6.98
CA SER A 28 8.87 6.82 -6.77
C SER A 28 9.17 7.46 -8.11
N GLY A 29 9.07 8.78 -8.17
CA GLY A 29 9.37 9.52 -9.39
C GLY A 29 9.51 11.01 -9.14
N THR A 30 10.13 11.69 -10.10
CA THR A 30 10.28 13.14 -10.12
C THR A 30 9.59 13.72 -11.33
N VAL A 31 8.99 14.89 -11.17
CA VAL A 31 8.40 15.66 -12.26
C VAL A 31 8.95 17.07 -12.20
N THR A 32 9.67 17.47 -13.23
CA THR A 32 10.20 18.83 -13.36
C THR A 32 9.27 19.66 -14.22
N THR A 33 8.87 20.82 -13.71
CA THR A 33 8.05 21.80 -14.42
C THR A 33 8.76 23.16 -14.39
N PRO A 34 8.34 24.15 -15.20
CA PRO A 34 8.86 25.52 -15.08
C PRO A 34 8.66 26.14 -13.68
N ARG A 35 7.73 25.59 -12.88
CA ARG A 35 7.46 26.03 -11.50
C ARG A 35 8.34 25.32 -10.45
N GLY A 36 9.28 24.47 -10.88
CA GLY A 36 10.19 23.70 -10.04
C GLY A 36 9.96 22.18 -10.10
N THR A 37 10.77 21.45 -9.32
CA THR A 37 10.81 19.99 -9.28
C THR A 37 9.92 19.44 -8.16
N TYR A 38 9.12 18.44 -8.50
CA TYR A 38 8.27 17.70 -7.58
C TYR A 38 8.82 16.29 -7.41
N TYR A 39 8.91 15.82 -6.17
CA TYR A 39 9.25 14.44 -5.85
C TYR A 39 8.02 13.72 -5.31
N GLY A 40 7.69 12.57 -5.88
CA GLY A 40 6.54 11.78 -5.50
C GLY A 40 6.91 10.34 -5.16
N SER A 41 6.25 9.78 -4.16
CA SER A 41 6.31 8.36 -3.86
C SER A 41 4.92 7.82 -3.59
N ALA A 42 4.69 6.55 -3.91
CA ALA A 42 3.47 5.86 -3.58
C ALA A 42 3.74 4.38 -3.35
N SER A 43 2.98 3.79 -2.45
CA SER A 43 2.94 2.37 -2.20
C SER A 43 1.51 1.91 -2.07
N GLY A 44 1.29 0.63 -2.29
CA GLY A 44 -0.03 0.04 -2.10
C GLY A 44 0.03 -1.46 -2.18
N GLY A 45 -1.08 -2.10 -1.87
CA GLY A 45 -1.22 -3.54 -1.98
C GLY A 45 -2.64 -3.97 -1.76
N CYS A 46 -2.94 -5.18 -2.23
CA CYS A 46 -4.26 -5.79 -2.10
C CYS A 46 -4.14 -7.14 -1.43
N ALA A 47 -4.93 -7.38 -0.38
CA ALA A 47 -5.03 -8.67 0.29
C ALA A 47 -6.47 -8.87 0.80
N GLY A 48 -6.98 -10.10 0.70
CA GLY A 48 -8.29 -10.46 1.27
C GLY A 48 -9.46 -9.60 0.78
N GLY A 49 -9.45 -9.17 -0.49
CA GLY A 49 -10.51 -8.31 -1.04
C GLY A 49 -10.44 -6.83 -0.63
N THR A 50 -9.38 -6.43 0.09
CA THR A 50 -9.09 -5.04 0.44
C THR A 50 -7.80 -4.58 -0.23
N CYS A 51 -7.84 -3.42 -0.88
CA CYS A 51 -6.70 -2.74 -1.45
C CYS A 51 -6.44 -1.44 -0.71
N SER A 52 -5.20 -1.22 -0.28
CA SER A 52 -4.76 0.02 0.35
C SER A 52 -3.70 0.71 -0.48
N ARG A 53 -3.69 2.04 -0.45
CA ARG A 53 -2.70 2.88 -1.16
C ARG A 53 -2.34 4.10 -0.34
N SER A 54 -1.05 4.39 -0.28
CA SER A 54 -0.48 5.61 0.31
C SER A 54 0.40 6.31 -0.72
N ALA A 55 0.37 7.64 -0.75
CA ALA A 55 1.18 8.43 -1.66
C ALA A 55 1.51 9.78 -1.03
N SER A 56 2.70 10.30 -1.35
CA SER A 56 3.17 11.61 -0.92
C SER A 56 3.85 12.33 -2.07
N ILE A 57 3.67 13.64 -2.17
CA ILE A 57 4.29 14.49 -3.17
C ILE A 57 4.84 15.74 -2.48
N THR A 58 6.13 15.98 -2.62
CA THR A 58 6.84 17.15 -2.11
C THR A 58 7.15 18.08 -3.27
N GLY A 59 6.70 19.33 -3.16
CA GLY A 59 7.00 20.37 -4.15
C GLY A 59 8.32 21.10 -3.88
N PRO A 60 8.73 21.98 -4.81
CA PRO A 60 10.01 22.70 -4.75
C PRO A 60 10.15 23.61 -3.52
N ASN A 61 9.03 24.05 -2.95
CA ASN A 61 8.99 24.86 -1.73
C ASN A 61 9.05 24.00 -0.43
N GLY A 62 9.44 22.73 -0.52
CA GLY A 62 9.51 21.80 0.62
C GLY A 62 8.15 21.39 1.21
N ARG A 63 7.05 21.79 0.58
CA ARG A 63 5.68 21.53 1.03
C ARG A 63 5.17 20.20 0.49
N THR A 64 4.63 19.37 1.38
CA THR A 64 4.21 18.00 1.05
C THR A 64 2.69 17.83 1.11
N VAL A 65 2.12 17.15 0.12
CA VAL A 65 0.75 16.63 0.15
C VAL A 65 0.82 15.12 0.29
N SER A 66 0.07 14.55 1.22
CA SER A 66 -0.06 13.09 1.35
C SER A 66 -1.50 12.65 1.16
N ARG A 67 -1.67 11.43 0.66
CA ARG A 67 -2.96 10.78 0.49
C ARG A 67 -2.83 9.31 0.83
N SER A 68 -3.69 8.83 1.71
CA SER A 68 -3.82 7.41 2.02
C SER A 68 -5.29 6.99 1.92
N GLY A 69 -5.53 5.72 1.70
CA GLY A 69 -6.89 5.18 1.69
C GLY A 69 -6.93 3.70 1.36
N SER A 70 -8.12 3.13 1.51
CA SER A 70 -8.42 1.75 1.20
C SER A 70 -9.75 1.61 0.49
N ILE A 71 -9.89 0.50 -0.23
CA ILE A 71 -11.11 0.05 -0.86
C ILE A 71 -11.28 -1.44 -0.55
N THR A 72 -12.46 -1.84 -0.09
CA THR A 72 -12.80 -3.20 0.31
C THR A 72 -14.02 -3.66 -0.47
N ARG A 73 -13.91 -4.82 -1.13
CA ARG A 73 -15.04 -5.47 -1.78
C ARG A 73 -16.00 -6.01 -0.72
N THR A 74 -17.23 -5.51 -0.70
CA THR A 74 -18.27 -5.90 0.29
C THR A 74 -19.27 -6.90 -0.27
N ALA A 75 -19.47 -6.93 -1.59
CA ALA A 75 -20.29 -7.91 -2.30
C ALA A 75 -19.81 -8.00 -3.77
N PRO A 76 -20.31 -8.94 -4.60
CA PRO A 76 -20.08 -8.88 -6.04
C PRO A 76 -20.41 -7.48 -6.55
N HIS A 77 -19.50 -6.91 -7.35
CA HIS A 77 -19.66 -5.58 -7.94
C HIS A 77 -19.80 -4.41 -6.95
N SER A 78 -19.58 -4.61 -5.66
CA SER A 78 -19.83 -3.60 -4.61
C SER A 78 -18.60 -3.38 -3.74
N TYR A 79 -18.21 -2.13 -3.55
CA TYR A 79 -16.95 -1.78 -2.90
C TYR A 79 -17.15 -0.59 -1.96
N SER A 80 -16.74 -0.73 -0.70
CA SER A 80 -16.64 0.40 0.24
C SER A 80 -15.24 0.99 0.18
N TYR A 81 -15.11 2.32 0.30
CA TYR A 81 -13.80 2.96 0.33
C TYR A 81 -13.74 4.08 1.36
N SER A 82 -12.52 4.34 1.83
CA SER A 82 -12.20 5.53 2.62
C SER A 82 -10.84 6.07 2.18
N ARG A 83 -10.73 7.39 2.05
CA ARG A 83 -9.47 8.05 1.72
C ARG A 83 -9.33 9.35 2.48
N THR A 84 -8.11 9.64 2.91
CA THR A 84 -7.73 10.88 3.56
C THR A 84 -6.66 11.56 2.72
N THR A 85 -6.82 12.86 2.48
CA THR A 85 -5.78 13.69 1.88
C THR A 85 -5.38 14.77 2.87
N THR A 86 -4.10 14.83 3.20
CA THR A 86 -3.51 15.82 4.09
C THR A 86 -2.72 16.83 3.25
N GLY A 87 -3.11 18.09 3.35
CA GLY A 87 -2.41 19.19 2.69
C GLY A 87 -1.14 19.61 3.43
N PRO A 88 -0.35 20.53 2.85
CA PRO A 88 0.97 20.90 3.40
C PRO A 88 0.91 21.68 4.71
N GLN A 89 -0.27 22.16 5.09
CA GLN A 89 -0.52 22.85 6.35
C GLN A 89 -1.08 21.90 7.44
N GLY A 90 -1.02 20.58 7.21
CA GLY A 90 -1.51 19.56 8.15
C GLY A 90 -3.04 19.37 8.17
N ARG A 91 -3.79 20.19 7.42
CA ARG A 91 -5.25 20.05 7.31
C ARG A 91 -5.61 18.86 6.42
N SER A 92 -6.56 18.06 6.90
CA SER A 92 -6.97 16.82 6.24
C SER A 92 -8.43 16.86 5.79
N VAL A 93 -8.71 16.19 4.68
CA VAL A 93 -10.07 15.90 4.22
C VAL A 93 -10.22 14.41 4.04
N THR A 94 -11.18 13.83 4.75
CA THR A 94 -11.55 12.41 4.64
C THR A 94 -12.81 12.28 3.81
N ARG A 95 -12.83 11.30 2.91
CA ARG A 95 -13.99 10.93 2.10
C ARG A 95 -14.17 9.43 2.16
N ALA A 96 -15.40 9.00 2.40
CA ALA A 96 -15.78 7.60 2.38
C ALA A 96 -17.08 7.43 1.60
N GLY A 97 -17.33 6.20 1.15
CA GLY A 97 -18.57 5.85 0.47
C GLY A 97 -18.54 4.45 -0.10
N THR A 98 -19.57 4.12 -0.87
CA THR A 98 -19.72 2.84 -1.56
C THR A 98 -19.80 3.09 -3.06
N VAL A 99 -19.14 2.24 -3.84
CA VAL A 99 -19.16 2.24 -5.30
C VAL A 99 -19.71 0.89 -5.75
N HIS A 100 -20.72 0.94 -6.61
CA HIS A 100 -21.24 -0.23 -7.33
C HIS A 100 -20.80 -0.16 -8.79
N VAL A 101 -20.27 -1.27 -9.33
CA VAL A 101 -19.74 -1.37 -10.69
C VAL A 101 -20.66 -2.27 -11.50
N TYR A 102 -21.44 -1.71 -12.41
CA TYR A 102 -22.30 -2.53 -13.28
C TYR A 102 -21.46 -3.14 -14.42
N PRO A 103 -21.58 -4.46 -14.69
CA PRO A 103 -21.02 -5.05 -15.90
C PRO A 103 -21.80 -4.54 -17.11
N TYR A 104 -21.08 -4.18 -18.18
CA TYR A 104 -21.64 -3.83 -19.49
C TYR A 104 -21.76 -5.07 -20.37
#